data_AF-A0ABD3DVZ6-F1
#
_entry.id   AF-A0ABD3DVZ6-F1
#
_cell.length_a   1.000
_cell.length_b   1.000
_cell.length_c   1.000
_cell.angle_alpha   90.00
_cell.angle_beta   90.00
_cell.angle_gamma   90.00
#
_symmetry.space_group_name_H-M   'P 1'
#
loop_
_entity.id
_entity.type
_entity.pdbx_description
1 polymer ?
#
loop_
_entity_poly.entity_id
_entity_poly.type
_entity_poly.pdbx_seq_one_letter_code
_entity_poly.pdbx_strand_id
1 'polypeptide(L)'
;MIANRIKPCLNSVISPTQSAFIPKRLITDNVLVAYEVNHFIKNRTKGKIQYMALKLDVSKAYDRVEWVFLRCALLRLELTPARGLRQGDPLSPYLFLCCVEAFIKLVENVVDEGRLHGVRVAPLAPEISNLCFADDTILYCRAEAREAEEIVRILDRYAQVSGQIINFEKLSMVFSPGTCAQAREEVQNILGIEVVPKFEKYLGMPAVVGRSKKEVFNYLVDRVWDRIKKWGERDFSMAGREVLIKAVLQAIPTYTMSCFLLPTSTIAEIEKLVRRFWWSSGDTKGMYWVSWSSICRSKKLGGMGFRDHECFNLALLTKQGWRLINNPDLLLSKILKARYFPTGTFSNADVGEKPSLSWCGLLAARDGLARGLRKRIGNGEGTSIWGESWLSSPASGRIIPYRPKNVAFPNKVSDLIDWSTCILIRKHTFCNFKSK
;
A
#
# COMPACT_ATOMS: atom_id res chain seq x y z
N MET A 1 -10.25 29.26 -0.51
CA MET A 1 -8.83 28.85 -0.57
C MET A 1 -8.61 28.03 -1.84
N ILE A 2 -7.72 28.46 -2.74
CA ILE A 2 -7.50 27.88 -4.08
C ILE A 2 -7.23 26.36 -4.03
N ALA A 3 -6.50 25.88 -3.03
CA ALA A 3 -6.24 24.46 -2.81
C ALA A 3 -7.51 23.58 -2.79
N ASN A 4 -8.62 24.05 -2.20
CA ASN A 4 -9.86 23.28 -2.17
C ASN A 4 -10.56 23.22 -3.54
N ARG A 5 -10.30 24.18 -4.43
CA ARG A 5 -10.80 24.16 -5.82
C ARG A 5 -9.98 23.25 -6.72
N ILE A 6 -8.68 23.10 -6.44
CA ILE A 6 -7.78 22.21 -7.21
C ILE A 6 -7.99 20.74 -6.85
N LYS A 7 -8.26 20.41 -5.58
CA LYS A 7 -8.42 19.04 -5.07
C LYS A 7 -9.27 18.09 -5.93
N PRO A 8 -10.45 18.50 -6.45
CA PRO A 8 -11.28 17.64 -7.30
C PRO A 8 -10.61 17.31 -8.65
N CYS A 9 -9.91 18.28 -9.24
CA CYS A 9 -9.28 18.16 -10.56
C CYS A 9 -7.95 17.39 -10.54
N LEU A 10 -7.29 17.26 -9.37
CA LEU A 10 -6.00 16.58 -9.28
C LEU A 10 -6.04 15.13 -9.74
N ASN A 11 -7.15 14.42 -9.51
CA ASN A 11 -7.24 13.02 -9.92
C ASN A 11 -7.31 12.82 -11.44
N SER A 12 -7.76 13.83 -12.20
CA SER A 12 -7.78 13.78 -13.67
C SER A 12 -6.49 14.31 -14.30
N VAL A 13 -5.79 15.22 -13.64
CA VAL A 13 -4.56 15.83 -14.17
C VAL A 13 -3.32 15.00 -13.82
N ILE A 14 -3.27 14.43 -12.61
CA ILE A 14 -2.06 13.77 -12.09
C ILE A 14 -2.05 12.28 -12.42
N SER A 15 -0.95 11.82 -13.03
CA SER A 15 -0.71 10.43 -13.44
C SER A 15 -0.94 9.46 -12.27
N PRO A 16 -1.51 8.26 -12.51
CA PRO A 16 -1.76 7.26 -11.47
C PRO A 16 -0.49 6.75 -10.77
N THR A 17 0.69 6.97 -11.35
CA THR A 17 2.00 6.60 -10.79
C THR A 17 2.46 7.55 -9.67
N GLN A 18 1.82 8.72 -9.53
CA GLN A 18 2.08 9.69 -8.47
C GLN A 18 1.03 9.58 -7.36
N SER A 19 1.45 9.27 -6.13
CA SER A 19 0.50 8.99 -5.03
C SER A 19 0.51 10.02 -3.90
N ALA A 20 1.46 10.96 -3.87
CA ALA A 20 1.60 11.91 -2.77
C ALA A 20 0.52 13.01 -2.79
N PHE A 21 0.02 13.40 -1.62
CA PHE A 21 -0.90 14.53 -1.38
C PHE A 21 -2.22 14.55 -2.17
N ILE A 22 -2.58 13.46 -2.86
CA ILE A 22 -3.82 13.36 -3.65
C ILE A 22 -4.91 12.69 -2.82
N PRO A 23 -6.12 13.29 -2.73
CA PRO A 23 -7.23 12.69 -2.03
C PRO A 23 -7.56 11.29 -2.55
N LYS A 24 -7.82 10.36 -1.62
CA LYS A 24 -8.11 8.94 -1.88
C LYS A 24 -6.93 8.12 -2.41
N ARG A 25 -5.73 8.66 -2.63
CA ARG A 25 -4.51 7.87 -2.89
C ARG A 25 -3.77 7.67 -1.56
N LEU A 26 -3.50 6.42 -1.19
CA LEU A 26 -2.80 6.12 0.06
C LEU A 26 -1.33 5.86 -0.21
N ILE A 27 -0.45 6.30 0.69
CA ILE A 27 0.99 5.98 0.64
C ILE A 27 1.23 4.47 0.63
N THR A 28 0.37 3.70 1.31
CA THR A 28 0.40 2.24 1.34
C THR A 28 0.21 1.63 -0.04
N ASP A 29 -0.59 2.25 -0.91
CA ASP A 29 -0.82 1.75 -2.26
C ASP A 29 0.48 1.83 -3.09
N ASN A 30 1.20 2.96 -3.01
CA ASN A 30 2.49 3.12 -3.70
C ASN A 30 3.54 2.15 -3.17
N VAL A 31 3.67 2.02 -1.84
CA VAL A 31 4.58 1.04 -1.22
C VAL A 31 4.29 -0.38 -1.72
N LEU A 32 3.02 -0.78 -1.77
CA LEU A 32 2.64 -2.12 -2.22
C LEU A 32 2.95 -2.32 -3.70
N VAL A 33 2.72 -1.32 -4.55
CA VAL A 33 3.09 -1.38 -5.98
C VAL A 33 4.60 -1.54 -6.14
N ALA A 34 5.39 -0.66 -5.52
CA ALA A 34 6.85 -0.74 -5.56
C ALA A 34 7.36 -2.09 -5.04
N TYR A 35 6.75 -2.61 -3.98
CA TYR A 35 7.09 -3.91 -3.41
C TYR A 35 6.79 -5.07 -4.37
N GLU A 36 5.64 -5.08 -5.05
CA GLU A 36 5.31 -6.11 -6.05
C GLU A 36 6.25 -6.09 -7.25
N VAL A 37 6.61 -4.90 -7.73
CA VAL A 37 7.55 -4.72 -8.85
C VAL A 37 8.95 -5.15 -8.46
N ASN A 38 9.46 -4.70 -7.31
CA ASN A 38 10.78 -5.11 -6.81
C ASN A 38 10.84 -6.62 -6.54
N HIS A 39 9.77 -7.22 -6.02
CA HIS A 39 9.66 -8.67 -5.85
C HIS A 39 9.68 -9.40 -7.20
N PHE A 40 9.08 -8.85 -8.23
CA PHE A 40 9.16 -9.41 -9.59
C PHE A 40 10.59 -9.32 -10.15
N ILE A 41 11.24 -8.14 -10.10
CA ILE A 41 12.62 -7.93 -10.56
C ILE A 41 13.59 -8.88 -9.87
N LYS A 42 13.47 -9.05 -8.55
CA LYS A 42 14.30 -9.97 -7.77
C LYS A 42 14.15 -11.43 -8.19
N ASN A 43 12.95 -11.84 -8.58
CA ASN A 43 12.69 -13.23 -8.99
C ASN A 43 13.00 -13.49 -10.47
N ARG A 44 13.39 -12.45 -11.24
CA ARG A 44 13.86 -12.58 -12.62
C ARG A 44 15.31 -13.03 -12.65
N THR A 45 15.50 -14.35 -12.59
CA THR A 45 16.82 -15.01 -12.71
C THR A 45 17.08 -15.56 -14.12
N LYS A 46 16.04 -15.75 -14.93
CA LYS A 46 16.11 -16.30 -16.29
C LYS A 46 15.28 -15.43 -17.25
N GLY A 47 15.76 -15.27 -18.48
CA GLY A 47 15.10 -14.51 -19.53
C GLY A 47 16.06 -13.63 -20.31
N LYS A 48 15.75 -13.34 -21.58
CA LYS A 48 16.54 -12.43 -22.41
C LYS A 48 16.47 -10.98 -21.92
N ILE A 49 15.31 -10.57 -21.41
CA ILE A 49 15.07 -9.22 -20.90
C ILE A 49 15.36 -9.21 -19.40
N GLN A 50 16.26 -8.31 -19.01
CA GLN A 50 16.64 -8.05 -17.62
C GLN A 50 16.26 -6.61 -17.28
N TYR A 51 16.01 -6.34 -16.01
CA TYR A 51 15.47 -5.06 -15.54
C TYR A 51 16.41 -4.39 -14.55
N MET A 52 16.29 -3.08 -14.45
CA MET A 52 16.90 -2.28 -13.40
C MET A 52 15.87 -1.36 -12.77
N ALA A 53 16.13 -1.00 -11.52
CA ALA A 53 15.38 -0.01 -10.79
C ALA A 53 16.34 1.07 -10.29
N LEU A 54 16.01 2.34 -10.54
CA LEU A 54 16.80 3.49 -10.12
C LEU A 54 15.99 4.28 -9.11
N LYS A 55 16.54 4.49 -7.92
CA LYS A 55 15.96 5.37 -6.92
C LYS A 55 16.58 6.76 -7.07
N LEU A 56 15.72 7.75 -7.31
CA LEU A 56 16.06 9.15 -7.45
C LEU A 56 15.67 9.94 -6.19
N ASP A 57 16.57 10.80 -5.73
CA ASP A 57 16.32 11.81 -4.69
C ASP A 57 16.55 13.21 -5.29
N VAL A 58 15.46 13.97 -5.45
CA VAL A 58 15.50 15.34 -5.97
C VAL A 58 15.76 16.29 -4.81
N SER A 59 17.01 16.74 -4.69
CA SER A 59 17.42 17.59 -3.56
C SER A 59 16.72 18.95 -3.58
N LYS A 60 16.25 19.40 -2.39
CA LYS A 60 15.72 20.76 -2.15
C LYS A 60 14.68 21.20 -3.19
N ALA A 61 13.75 20.30 -3.48
CA ALA A 61 12.74 20.47 -4.51
C ALA A 61 11.85 21.72 -4.34
N TYR A 62 11.76 22.30 -3.13
CA TYR A 62 11.02 23.55 -2.87
C TYR A 62 11.82 24.84 -3.13
N ASP A 63 13.15 24.79 -3.05
CA ASP A 63 13.98 26.01 -3.01
C ASP A 63 14.62 26.34 -4.37
N ARG A 64 14.64 25.39 -5.30
CA ARG A 64 15.41 25.47 -6.56
C ARG A 64 14.57 25.42 -7.84
N VAL A 65 13.25 25.38 -7.73
CA VAL A 65 12.39 25.32 -8.93
C VAL A 65 12.31 26.71 -9.55
N GLU A 66 12.68 26.79 -10.82
CA GLU A 66 12.62 28.03 -11.61
C GLU A 66 11.18 28.59 -11.67
N TRP A 67 11.04 29.89 -11.46
CA TRP A 67 9.72 30.54 -11.43
C TRP A 67 9.00 30.44 -12.78
N VAL A 68 9.75 30.51 -13.88
CA VAL A 68 9.19 30.36 -15.23
C VAL A 68 8.53 29.00 -15.39
N PHE A 69 9.17 27.95 -14.88
CA PHE A 69 8.63 26.59 -14.91
C PHE A 69 7.35 26.47 -14.07
N LEU A 70 7.35 27.00 -12.85
CA LEU A 70 6.16 27.05 -11.98
C LEU A 70 5.02 27.82 -12.62
N ARG A 71 5.31 28.95 -13.25
CA ARG A 71 4.32 29.77 -13.97
C ARG A 71 3.71 28.98 -15.13
N CYS A 72 4.51 28.26 -15.91
CA CYS A 72 4.01 27.40 -16.99
C CYS A 72 3.11 26.27 -16.46
N ALA A 73 3.49 25.64 -15.34
CA ALA A 73 2.66 24.63 -14.70
C ALA A 73 1.32 25.20 -14.18
N LEU A 74 1.35 26.38 -13.56
CA LEU A 74 0.16 27.10 -13.09
C LEU A 74 -0.76 27.51 -14.24
N LEU A 75 -0.21 28.04 -15.33
CA LEU A 75 -1.01 28.42 -16.51
C LEU A 75 -1.70 27.21 -17.15
N ARG A 76 -1.07 26.03 -17.15
CA ARG A 76 -1.72 24.77 -17.57
C ARG A 76 -2.86 24.35 -16.66
N LEU A 77 -2.87 24.79 -15.41
CA LEU A 77 -3.98 24.62 -14.48
C LEU A 77 -4.98 25.78 -14.54
N GLU A 78 -4.88 26.66 -15.54
CA GLU A 78 -5.70 27.87 -15.69
C GLU A 78 -5.59 28.85 -14.51
N LEU A 79 -4.45 28.83 -13.81
CA LEU A 79 -4.14 29.72 -12.69
C LEU A 79 -3.14 30.79 -13.15
N THR A 80 -3.51 32.06 -12.99
CA THR A 80 -2.62 33.20 -13.27
C THR A 80 -1.88 33.63 -12.00
N PRO A 81 -0.57 33.34 -11.85
CA PRO A 81 0.18 33.81 -10.69
C PRO A 81 0.51 35.30 -10.80
N ALA A 82 0.26 36.04 -9.71
CA ALA A 82 0.61 37.46 -9.61
C ALA A 82 1.86 37.73 -8.73
N ARG A 83 2.23 36.80 -7.83
CA ARG A 83 3.37 36.89 -6.89
C ARG A 83 3.94 35.49 -6.59
N GLY A 84 5.16 35.43 -6.06
CA GLY A 84 5.81 34.18 -5.64
C GLY A 84 5.10 33.49 -4.46
N LEU A 85 5.33 32.18 -4.28
CA LEU A 85 4.81 31.42 -3.15
C LEU A 85 5.73 31.53 -1.93
N ARG A 86 5.14 31.59 -0.73
CA ARG A 86 5.87 31.46 0.54
C ARG A 86 5.97 29.99 0.95
N GLN A 87 7.09 29.62 1.57
CA GLN A 87 7.23 28.34 2.25
C GLN A 87 6.14 28.21 3.34
N GLY A 88 5.48 27.04 3.39
CA GLY A 88 4.36 26.77 4.30
C GLY A 88 2.98 27.15 3.76
N ASP A 89 2.87 27.67 2.54
CA ASP A 89 1.57 27.84 1.88
C ASP A 89 0.92 26.46 1.60
N PRO A 90 -0.35 26.25 1.96
CA PRO A 90 -1.08 25.02 1.64
C PRO A 90 -1.15 24.69 0.14
N LEU A 91 -0.84 25.64 -0.76
CA LEU A 91 -0.74 25.42 -2.20
C LEU A 91 0.60 24.79 -2.63
N SER A 92 1.70 25.05 -1.91
CA SER A 92 3.06 24.61 -2.29
C SER A 92 3.19 23.12 -2.60
N PRO A 93 2.59 22.19 -1.81
CA PRO A 93 2.66 20.77 -2.12
C PRO A 93 2.02 20.42 -3.47
N TYR A 94 0.91 21.07 -3.83
CA TYR A 94 0.19 20.79 -5.08
C TYR A 94 0.93 21.32 -6.31
N LEU A 95 1.65 22.44 -6.18
CA LEU A 95 2.50 22.95 -7.26
C LEU A 95 3.68 22.03 -7.50
N PHE A 96 4.27 21.52 -6.42
CA PHE A 96 5.32 20.51 -6.54
C PHE A 96 4.82 19.25 -7.23
N LEU A 97 3.57 18.82 -6.97
CA LEU A 97 3.01 17.69 -7.71
C LEU A 97 3.01 17.94 -9.22
N CYS A 98 2.71 19.16 -9.67
CA CYS A 98 2.70 19.53 -11.08
C CYS A 98 4.10 19.56 -11.69
N CYS A 99 5.12 19.96 -10.91
CA CYS A 99 6.51 19.87 -11.34
C CYS A 99 6.93 18.41 -11.59
N VAL A 100 6.59 17.52 -10.65
CA VAL A 100 6.84 16.08 -10.80
C VAL A 100 6.01 15.49 -11.94
N GLU A 101 4.77 15.93 -12.16
CA GLU A 101 3.95 15.49 -13.29
C GLU A 101 4.62 15.77 -14.63
N ALA A 102 5.31 16.92 -14.78
CA ALA A 102 6.08 17.20 -15.99
C ALA A 102 7.22 16.19 -16.20
N PHE A 103 7.90 15.77 -15.13
CA PHE A 103 8.89 14.69 -15.20
C PHE A 103 8.25 13.37 -15.62
N ILE A 104 7.12 13.01 -15.02
CA ILE A 104 6.38 11.78 -15.36
C ILE A 104 5.98 11.80 -16.84
N LYS A 105 5.51 12.93 -17.36
CA LYS A 105 5.16 13.08 -18.77
C LYS A 105 6.35 12.97 -19.71
N LEU A 106 7.54 13.44 -19.32
CA LEU A 106 8.75 13.21 -20.11
C LEU A 106 9.06 11.71 -20.20
N VAL A 107 8.93 10.97 -19.09
CA VAL A 107 9.14 9.52 -19.08
C VAL A 107 8.06 8.81 -19.92
N GLU A 108 6.79 9.13 -19.72
CA GLU A 108 5.66 8.53 -20.46
C GLU A 108 5.81 8.74 -21.98
N ASN A 109 6.22 9.93 -22.43
CA ASN A 109 6.45 10.19 -23.86
C ASN A 109 7.54 9.27 -24.46
N VAL A 110 8.65 9.07 -23.74
CA VAL A 110 9.75 8.20 -24.20
C VAL A 110 9.33 6.72 -24.19
N VAL A 111 8.46 6.34 -23.26
CA VAL A 111 7.85 5.00 -23.20
C VAL A 111 6.88 4.78 -24.37
N ASP A 112 6.03 5.76 -24.67
CA ASP A 112 5.08 5.70 -25.78
C ASP A 112 5.79 5.65 -27.15
N GLU A 113 6.96 6.29 -27.27
CA GLU A 113 7.84 6.20 -28.43
C GLU A 113 8.60 4.85 -28.53
N GLY A 114 8.52 3.99 -27.51
CA GLY A 114 9.20 2.69 -27.45
C GLY A 114 10.72 2.78 -27.22
N ARG A 115 11.22 3.93 -26.76
CA ARG A 115 12.65 4.14 -26.46
C ARG A 115 13.03 3.70 -25.05
N LEU A 116 12.06 3.64 -24.14
CA LEU A 116 12.23 3.13 -22.77
C LEU A 116 11.11 2.15 -22.45
N HIS A 117 11.41 1.06 -21.75
CA HIS A 117 10.42 0.04 -21.42
C HIS A 117 10.33 -0.18 -19.93
N GLY A 118 9.14 0.03 -19.36
CA GLY A 118 8.88 -0.23 -17.96
C GLY A 118 8.79 -1.71 -17.61
N VAL A 119 8.51 -1.98 -16.35
CA VAL A 119 8.34 -3.34 -15.84
C VAL A 119 6.88 -3.75 -15.92
N ARG A 120 6.61 -4.87 -16.59
CA ARG A 120 5.29 -5.51 -16.62
C ARG A 120 5.30 -6.80 -15.78
N VAL A 121 4.61 -6.76 -14.64
CA VAL A 121 4.61 -7.86 -13.65
C VAL A 121 3.83 -9.09 -14.13
N ALA A 122 2.79 -8.89 -14.94
CA ALA A 122 1.97 -9.95 -15.54
C ALA A 122 1.42 -9.49 -16.91
N PRO A 123 1.03 -10.39 -17.84
CA PRO A 123 0.60 -10.00 -19.19
C PRO A 123 -0.52 -8.95 -19.25
N LEU A 124 -1.49 -9.03 -18.32
CA LEU A 124 -2.62 -8.10 -18.19
C LEU A 124 -2.33 -6.91 -17.26
N ALA A 125 -1.15 -6.86 -16.66
CA ALA A 125 -0.78 -5.77 -15.75
C ALA A 125 -0.39 -4.52 -16.55
N PRO A 126 -0.69 -3.32 -16.05
CA PRO A 126 -0.13 -2.10 -16.60
C PRO A 126 1.40 -2.14 -16.50
N GLU A 127 2.05 -1.54 -17.49
CA GLU A 127 3.50 -1.32 -17.49
C GLU A 127 3.85 -0.16 -16.55
N ILE A 128 4.87 -0.34 -15.73
CA ILE A 128 5.30 0.66 -14.75
C ILE A 128 6.73 1.07 -15.07
N SER A 129 6.89 2.28 -15.56
CA SER A 129 8.17 2.93 -15.83
C SER A 129 8.63 3.82 -14.68
N ASN A 130 7.68 4.38 -13.91
CA ASN A 130 7.99 5.28 -12.79
C ASN A 130 6.99 5.11 -11.63
N LEU A 131 7.45 5.36 -10.41
CA LEU A 131 6.64 5.50 -9.20
C LEU A 131 7.12 6.70 -8.40
N CYS A 132 6.23 7.66 -8.17
CA CYS A 132 6.58 8.92 -7.52
C CYS A 132 5.79 9.09 -6.22
N PHE A 133 6.50 9.39 -5.13
CA PHE A 133 5.90 9.84 -3.89
C PHE A 133 6.60 11.11 -3.43
N ALA A 134 6.04 12.25 -3.85
CA ALA A 134 6.67 13.55 -3.68
C ALA A 134 8.08 13.55 -4.31
N ASP A 135 9.11 13.74 -3.50
CA ASP A 135 10.53 13.79 -3.87
C ASP A 135 11.15 12.41 -4.11
N ASP A 136 10.65 11.38 -3.42
CA ASP A 136 11.08 9.99 -3.60
C ASP A 136 10.52 9.42 -4.92
N THR A 137 11.38 9.28 -5.93
CA THR A 137 11.01 8.69 -7.23
C THR A 137 11.79 7.40 -7.49
N ILE A 138 11.10 6.36 -7.97
CA ILE A 138 11.73 5.15 -8.50
C ILE A 138 11.42 5.06 -9.98
N LEU A 139 12.45 4.90 -10.80
CA LEU A 139 12.34 4.55 -12.21
C LEU A 139 12.59 3.05 -12.39
N TYR A 140 11.86 2.47 -13.33
CA TYR A 140 11.93 1.08 -13.73
C TYR A 140 12.12 0.99 -15.23
N CYS A 141 13.13 0.24 -15.66
CA CYS A 141 13.52 0.14 -17.07
C CYS A 141 14.25 -1.19 -17.31
N ARG A 142 14.54 -1.49 -18.58
CA ARG A 142 15.40 -2.63 -18.92
C ARG A 142 16.86 -2.29 -18.61
N ALA A 143 17.62 -3.31 -18.22
CA ALA A 143 19.05 -3.18 -17.95
C ALA A 143 19.86 -3.22 -19.27
N GLU A 144 19.66 -2.20 -20.11
CA GLU A 144 20.31 -2.05 -21.41
C GLU A 144 20.97 -0.67 -21.52
N ALA A 145 22.14 -0.60 -22.18
CA ALA A 145 22.89 0.65 -22.35
C ALA A 145 22.05 1.76 -23.04
N ARG A 146 21.26 1.39 -24.06
CA ARG A 146 20.39 2.33 -24.78
C ARG A 146 19.36 3.00 -23.88
N GLU A 147 18.73 2.23 -22.99
CA GLU A 147 17.73 2.79 -22.06
C GLU A 147 18.41 3.63 -20.97
N ALA A 148 19.63 3.28 -20.57
CA ALA A 148 20.43 4.08 -19.64
C ALA A 148 20.77 5.47 -20.21
N GLU A 149 21.18 5.55 -21.48
CA GLU A 149 21.41 6.83 -22.17
C GLU A 149 20.14 7.69 -22.24
N GLU A 150 18.99 7.07 -22.51
CA GLU A 150 17.71 7.79 -22.54
C GLU A 150 17.32 8.34 -21.17
N ILE A 151 17.63 7.61 -20.09
CA ILE A 151 17.42 8.13 -18.72
C ILE A 151 18.28 9.37 -18.49
N VAL A 152 19.56 9.35 -18.85
CA VAL A 152 20.43 10.53 -18.74
C VAL A 152 19.84 11.71 -19.52
N ARG A 153 19.38 11.50 -20.75
CA ARG A 153 18.72 12.54 -21.55
C ARG A 153 17.46 13.10 -20.88
N ILE A 154 16.62 12.26 -20.29
CA ILE A 154 15.42 12.68 -19.55
C ILE A 154 15.82 13.51 -18.33
N LEU A 155 16.79 13.04 -17.55
CA LEU A 155 17.27 13.70 -16.34
C LEU A 155 17.88 15.08 -16.67
N ASP A 156 18.72 15.16 -17.70
CA ASP A 156 19.33 16.42 -18.16
C ASP A 156 18.27 17.39 -18.69
N ARG A 157 17.33 16.90 -19.50
CA ARG A 157 16.25 17.73 -20.02
C ARG A 157 15.37 18.27 -18.89
N TYR A 158 15.07 17.44 -17.91
CA TYR A 158 14.29 17.86 -16.74
C TYR A 158 15.07 18.87 -15.89
N ALA A 159 16.37 18.65 -15.66
CA ALA A 159 17.22 19.59 -14.91
C ALA A 159 17.30 20.96 -15.59
N GLN A 160 17.49 20.99 -16.92
CA GLN A 160 17.53 22.24 -17.71
C GLN A 160 16.22 23.03 -17.63
N VAL A 161 15.08 22.33 -17.66
CA VAL A 161 13.76 22.99 -17.71
C VAL A 161 13.25 23.38 -16.33
N SER A 162 13.51 22.56 -15.31
CA SER A 162 13.01 22.80 -13.94
C SER A 162 13.97 23.61 -13.07
N GLY A 163 15.27 23.66 -13.41
CA GLY A 163 16.34 24.17 -12.56
C GLY A 163 16.72 23.24 -11.40
N GLN A 164 16.10 22.07 -11.29
CA GLN A 164 16.40 21.12 -10.22
C GLN A 164 17.70 20.37 -10.51
N ILE A 165 18.59 20.36 -9.51
CA ILE A 165 19.83 19.59 -9.56
C ILE A 165 19.59 18.25 -8.88
N ILE A 166 19.80 17.18 -9.63
CA ILE A 166 19.72 15.80 -9.14
C ILE A 166 20.98 15.53 -8.30
N ASN A 167 20.79 14.98 -7.10
CA ASN A 167 21.92 14.62 -6.25
C ASN A 167 22.40 13.20 -6.58
N PHE A 168 23.42 13.11 -7.43
CA PHE A 168 24.02 11.85 -7.86
C PHE A 168 24.57 10.99 -6.70
N GLU A 169 25.02 11.60 -5.60
CA GLU A 169 25.53 10.88 -4.42
C GLU A 169 24.45 10.13 -3.64
N LYS A 170 23.18 10.48 -3.84
CA LYS A 170 22.05 9.82 -3.19
C LYS A 170 21.29 8.87 -4.10
N LEU A 171 21.65 8.83 -5.38
CA LEU A 171 21.07 7.90 -6.33
C LEU A 171 21.55 6.50 -6.02
N SER A 172 20.66 5.54 -6.14
CA SER A 172 21.02 4.13 -6.00
C SER A 172 20.31 3.30 -7.05
N MET A 173 21.01 2.29 -7.55
CA MET A 173 20.51 1.42 -8.60
C MET A 173 20.55 -0.05 -8.18
N VAL A 174 19.52 -0.81 -8.58
CA VAL A 174 19.43 -2.26 -8.37
C VAL A 174 19.17 -2.95 -9.69
N PHE A 175 19.93 -4.00 -9.97
CA PHE A 175 19.71 -4.87 -11.13
C PHE A 175 18.94 -6.14 -10.78
N SER A 176 18.23 -6.70 -11.75
CA SER A 176 17.78 -8.09 -11.66
C SER A 176 18.97 -9.05 -11.52
N PRO A 177 18.81 -10.17 -10.78
CA PRO A 177 19.90 -11.13 -10.61
C PRO A 177 20.40 -11.74 -11.92
N GLY A 178 19.54 -11.84 -12.94
CA GLY A 178 19.89 -12.40 -14.25
C GLY A 178 20.64 -11.46 -15.20
N THR A 179 20.90 -10.20 -14.81
CA THR A 179 21.68 -9.26 -15.64
C THR A 179 23.14 -9.71 -15.74
N CYS A 180 23.69 -9.80 -16.95
CA CYS A 180 25.09 -10.17 -17.16
C CYS A 180 26.05 -9.08 -16.66
N ALA A 181 27.28 -9.46 -16.30
CA ALA A 181 28.28 -8.53 -15.76
C ALA A 181 28.60 -7.41 -16.75
N GLN A 182 28.74 -7.73 -18.04
CA GLN A 182 28.99 -6.75 -19.09
C GLN A 182 27.91 -5.66 -19.15
N ALA A 183 26.62 -6.03 -19.20
CA ALA A 183 25.54 -5.05 -19.24
C ALA A 183 25.46 -4.22 -17.95
N ARG A 184 25.83 -4.78 -16.80
CA ARG A 184 25.91 -4.03 -15.54
C ARG A 184 26.99 -2.96 -15.59
N GLU A 185 28.18 -3.31 -16.06
CA GLU A 185 29.31 -2.38 -16.20
C GLU A 185 29.01 -1.28 -17.21
N GLU A 186 28.44 -1.62 -18.38
CA GLU A 186 28.04 -0.65 -19.40
C GLU A 186 27.03 0.37 -18.84
N VAL A 187 25.96 -0.10 -18.20
CA VAL A 187 24.94 0.76 -17.60
C VAL A 187 25.51 1.59 -16.44
N GLN A 188 26.38 1.00 -15.61
CA GLN A 188 27.02 1.70 -14.50
C GLN A 188 27.94 2.82 -15.00
N ASN A 189 28.69 2.60 -16.08
CA ASN A 189 29.55 3.60 -16.69
C ASN A 189 28.76 4.77 -17.30
N ILE A 190 27.59 4.49 -17.87
CA ILE A 190 26.72 5.52 -18.46
C ILE A 190 26.07 6.38 -17.38
N LEU A 191 25.52 5.76 -16.34
CA LEU A 191 24.75 6.47 -15.30
C LEU A 191 25.63 7.09 -14.21
N GLY A 192 26.80 6.49 -13.93
CA GLY A 192 27.66 6.92 -12.83
C GLY A 192 27.04 6.77 -11.43
N ILE A 193 26.07 5.86 -11.28
CA ILE A 193 25.29 5.66 -10.04
C ILE A 193 25.83 4.47 -9.25
N GLU A 194 25.80 4.55 -7.91
CA GLU A 194 26.14 3.45 -7.03
C GLU A 194 25.17 2.26 -7.19
N VAL A 195 25.75 1.09 -7.46
CA VAL A 195 25.01 -0.17 -7.55
C VAL A 195 24.86 -0.77 -6.16
N VAL A 196 23.63 -0.83 -5.66
CA VAL A 196 23.30 -1.47 -4.39
C VAL A 196 22.69 -2.85 -4.61
N PRO A 197 22.99 -3.85 -3.76
CA PRO A 197 22.46 -5.21 -3.94
C PRO A 197 20.94 -5.29 -3.77
N LYS A 198 20.36 -4.39 -2.96
CA LYS A 198 18.93 -4.23 -2.73
C LYS A 198 18.66 -2.84 -2.17
N PHE A 199 17.48 -2.29 -2.46
CA PHE A 199 17.00 -1.15 -1.70
C PHE A 199 16.66 -1.60 -0.28
N GLU A 200 17.25 -0.95 0.72
CA GLU A 200 16.95 -1.25 2.12
C GLU A 200 15.54 -0.80 2.49
N LYS A 201 15.23 0.47 2.20
CA LYS A 201 13.96 1.10 2.56
C LYS A 201 13.41 2.00 1.46
N TYR A 202 12.10 1.92 1.23
CA TYR A 202 11.33 2.84 0.42
C TYR A 202 10.15 3.35 1.27
N LEU A 203 10.00 4.67 1.40
CA LEU A 203 8.96 5.31 2.22
C LEU A 203 8.85 4.74 3.65
N GLY A 204 10.00 4.45 4.26
CA GLY A 204 10.08 3.89 5.61
C GLY A 204 9.74 2.39 5.74
N MET A 205 9.53 1.71 4.61
CA MET A 205 9.16 0.29 4.53
C MET A 205 10.27 -0.54 3.89
N PRO A 206 10.41 -1.83 4.24
CA PRO A 206 11.35 -2.70 3.56
C PRO A 206 10.98 -2.85 2.09
N ALA A 207 11.88 -2.45 1.19
CA ALA A 207 11.62 -2.48 -0.25
C ALA A 207 11.71 -3.89 -0.84
N VAL A 208 12.49 -4.77 -0.20
CA VAL A 208 12.62 -6.19 -0.54
C VAL A 208 12.77 -7.02 0.73
N VAL A 209 11.99 -8.09 0.86
CA VAL A 209 12.14 -9.04 1.97
C VAL A 209 13.06 -10.19 1.53
N GLY A 210 14.07 -10.48 2.35
CA GLY A 210 15.00 -11.59 2.18
C GLY A 210 14.41 -12.95 2.60
N ARG A 211 15.27 -13.94 2.86
CA ARG A 211 14.84 -15.25 3.38
C ARG A 211 14.34 -15.14 4.83
N SER A 212 14.95 -14.27 5.64
CA SER A 212 14.58 -14.06 7.04
C SER A 212 13.56 -12.93 7.19
N LYS A 213 12.30 -13.28 7.45
CA LYS A 213 11.24 -12.29 7.71
C LYS A 213 11.46 -11.55 9.03
N LYS A 214 12.03 -12.22 10.04
CA LYS A 214 12.26 -11.65 11.37
C LYS A 214 13.26 -10.50 11.32
N GLU A 215 14.42 -10.71 10.69
CA GLU A 215 15.45 -9.67 10.52
C GLU A 215 14.91 -8.41 9.84
N VAL A 216 14.06 -8.58 8.83
CA VAL A 216 13.51 -7.44 8.07
C VAL A 216 12.59 -6.57 8.93
N PHE A 217 11.94 -7.11 9.97
CA PHE A 217 11.04 -6.35 10.84
C PHE A 217 11.62 -6.02 12.22
N ASN A 218 12.84 -6.46 12.53
CA ASN A 218 13.50 -6.16 13.81
C ASN A 218 13.65 -4.65 14.06
N TYR A 219 13.81 -3.85 13.01
CA TYR A 219 13.86 -2.38 13.14
C TYR A 219 12.63 -1.79 13.85
N LEU A 220 11.48 -2.47 13.85
CA LEU A 220 10.29 -2.05 14.59
C LEU A 220 10.46 -2.26 16.09
N VAL A 221 11.06 -3.39 16.48
CA VAL A 221 11.40 -3.68 17.88
C VAL A 221 12.40 -2.65 18.38
N ASP A 222 13.44 -2.37 17.59
CA ASP A 222 14.47 -1.37 17.92
C ASP A 222 13.85 0.03 18.10
N ARG A 223 12.95 0.45 17.21
CA ARG A 223 12.25 1.74 17.33
C ARG A 223 11.39 1.83 18.60
N VAL A 224 10.71 0.75 18.96
CA VAL A 224 9.91 0.69 20.21
C VAL A 224 10.84 0.77 21.41
N TRP A 225 11.95 0.01 21.38
CA TRP A 225 12.96 0.02 22.43
C TRP A 225 13.60 1.39 22.61
N ASP A 226 14.00 2.07 21.54
CA ASP A 226 14.61 3.40 21.58
C ASP A 226 13.68 4.45 22.20
N ARG A 227 12.37 4.35 21.93
CA ARG A 227 11.37 5.24 22.56
C ARG A 227 11.25 4.96 24.05
N ILE A 228 11.18 3.69 24.45
CA ILE A 228 11.13 3.30 25.86
C ILE A 228 12.41 3.73 26.59
N LYS A 229 13.59 3.54 26.00
CA LYS A 229 14.87 3.93 26.58
C LYS A 229 14.93 5.44 26.83
N LYS A 230 14.50 6.26 25.88
CA LYS A 230 14.40 7.73 26.03
C LYS A 230 13.44 8.17 27.13
N TRP A 231 12.52 7.31 27.55
CA TRP A 231 11.55 7.56 28.62
C TRP A 231 11.96 6.95 29.96
N GLY A 232 12.90 5.99 29.97
CA GLY A 232 13.34 5.32 31.18
C GLY A 232 13.91 6.25 32.25
N GLU A 233 14.41 7.43 31.86
CA GLU A 233 14.93 8.46 32.76
C GLU A 233 13.83 9.32 33.41
N ARG A 234 12.56 9.16 33.02
CA ARG A 234 11.44 9.97 33.51
C ARG A 234 10.43 9.11 34.26
N ASP A 235 10.07 9.54 35.47
CA ASP A 235 9.00 8.91 36.24
C ASP A 235 7.63 9.33 35.69
N PHE A 236 6.96 8.38 35.04
CA PHE A 236 5.59 8.57 34.54
C PHE A 236 4.58 7.94 35.50
N SER A 237 3.48 8.66 35.74
CA SER A 237 2.29 8.08 36.35
C SER A 237 1.72 6.94 35.49
N MET A 238 0.96 6.03 36.11
CA MET A 238 0.31 4.92 35.39
C MET A 238 -0.59 5.41 34.25
N ALA A 239 -1.31 6.52 34.46
CA ALA A 239 -2.12 7.16 33.43
C ALA A 239 -1.25 7.71 32.28
N GLY A 240 -0.11 8.34 32.59
CA GLY A 240 0.83 8.83 31.58
C GLY A 240 1.38 7.70 30.70
N ARG A 241 1.72 6.55 31.29
CA ARG A 241 2.17 5.38 30.55
C ARG A 241 1.09 4.81 29.64
N GLU A 242 -0.17 4.80 30.07
CA GLU A 242 -1.29 4.32 29.25
C GLU A 242 -1.38 5.15 27.96
N VAL A 243 -1.28 6.47 28.09
CA VAL A 243 -1.31 7.40 26.95
C VAL A 243 -0.12 7.19 26.03
N LEU A 244 1.10 7.09 26.56
CA LEU A 244 2.31 6.87 25.76
C LEU A 244 2.28 5.55 24.99
N ILE A 245 1.81 4.47 25.62
CA ILE A 245 1.66 3.17 24.96
C ILE A 245 0.71 3.27 23.78
N LYS A 246 -0.48 3.86 23.99
CA LYS A 246 -1.53 3.92 22.96
C LYS A 246 -1.19 4.89 21.83
N ALA A 247 -0.70 6.07 22.17
CA ALA A 247 -0.46 7.14 21.21
C ALA A 247 0.84 6.94 20.41
N VAL A 248 1.85 6.33 21.02
CA VAL A 248 3.19 6.23 20.42
C VAL A 248 3.57 4.77 20.16
N LEU A 249 3.68 3.92 21.20
CA LEU A 249 4.25 2.58 21.02
C LEU A 249 3.40 1.70 20.09
N GLN A 250 2.08 1.69 20.28
CA GLN A 250 1.14 0.94 19.44
C GLN A 250 0.94 1.57 18.05
N ALA A 251 1.28 2.85 17.89
CA ALA A 251 1.22 3.54 16.61
C ALA A 251 2.42 3.22 15.70
N ILE A 252 3.60 2.97 16.27
CA ILE A 252 4.84 2.68 15.51
C ILE A 252 4.67 1.57 14.46
N PRO A 253 4.17 0.36 14.81
CA PRO A 253 4.05 -0.72 13.83
C PRO A 253 2.81 -0.58 12.93
N THR A 254 1.87 0.32 13.24
CA THR A 254 0.59 0.47 12.51
C THR A 254 0.81 0.68 11.02
N TYR A 255 1.80 1.49 10.65
CA TYR A 255 2.11 1.73 9.25
C TYR A 255 2.57 0.45 8.56
N THR A 256 3.53 -0.29 9.12
CA THR A 256 4.03 -1.56 8.55
C THR A 256 2.95 -2.64 8.49
N MET A 257 2.13 -2.74 9.55
CA MET A 257 1.00 -3.67 9.63
C MET A 257 -0.07 -3.43 8.57
N SER A 258 -0.16 -2.23 8.02
CA SER A 258 -1.12 -1.94 6.94
C SER A 258 -0.72 -2.54 5.59
N CYS A 259 0.58 -2.83 5.38
CA CYS A 259 1.10 -3.40 4.13
C CYS A 259 1.51 -4.87 4.27
N PHE A 260 1.98 -5.28 5.45
CA PHE A 260 2.55 -6.60 5.69
C PHE A 260 1.94 -7.28 6.90
N LEU A 261 1.89 -8.61 6.86
CA LEU A 261 1.62 -9.43 8.04
C LEU A 261 2.94 -9.65 8.77
N LEU A 262 3.05 -9.11 9.98
CA LEU A 262 4.24 -9.26 10.81
C LEU A 262 4.35 -10.70 11.36
N PRO A 263 5.57 -11.24 11.50
CA PRO A 263 5.77 -12.52 12.17
C PRO A 263 5.29 -12.46 13.62
N THR A 264 4.62 -13.52 14.09
CA THR A 264 4.14 -13.65 15.48
C THR A 264 5.28 -13.47 16.49
N SER A 265 6.51 -13.87 16.15
CA SER A 265 7.70 -13.64 16.98
C SER A 265 8.01 -12.15 17.18
N THR A 266 7.93 -11.34 16.13
CA THR A 266 8.20 -9.90 16.20
C THR A 266 7.10 -9.19 16.98
N ILE A 267 5.84 -9.60 16.79
CA ILE A 267 4.71 -9.09 17.57
C ILE A 267 4.92 -9.40 19.06
N ALA A 268 5.25 -10.65 19.40
CA ALA A 268 5.49 -11.06 20.78
C ALA A 268 6.64 -10.29 21.44
N GLU A 269 7.70 -9.97 20.69
CA GLU A 269 8.81 -9.14 21.17
C GLU A 269 8.36 -7.69 21.44
N ILE A 270 7.62 -7.06 20.53
CA ILE A 270 7.04 -5.71 20.75
C ILE A 270 6.13 -5.72 21.97
N GLU A 271 5.23 -6.70 22.08
CA GLU A 271 4.33 -6.81 23.24
C GLU A 271 5.08 -7.03 24.54
N LYS A 272 6.17 -7.82 24.54
CA LYS A 272 7.03 -7.99 25.71
C LYS A 272 7.65 -6.67 26.16
N LEU A 273 8.10 -5.82 25.23
CA LEU A 273 8.63 -4.49 25.55
C LEU A 273 7.54 -3.57 26.13
N VAL A 274 6.36 -3.55 25.52
CA VAL A 274 5.24 -2.74 26.01
C VAL A 274 4.78 -3.21 27.39
N ARG A 275 4.70 -4.52 27.63
CA ARG A 275 4.38 -5.12 28.94
C ARG A 275 5.41 -4.72 29.99
N ARG A 276 6.70 -4.80 29.66
CA ARG A 276 7.78 -4.38 30.55
C ARG A 276 7.67 -2.89 30.91
N PHE A 277 7.36 -2.04 29.94
CA PHE A 277 7.20 -0.60 30.18
C PHE A 277 5.93 -0.27 30.98
N TRP A 278 4.84 -1.03 30.78
CA TRP A 278 3.61 -0.84 31.54
C TRP A 278 3.82 -1.17 33.03
N TRP A 279 4.43 -2.32 33.30
CA TRP A 279 4.60 -2.84 34.66
C TRP A 279 5.91 -2.43 35.36
N SER A 280 6.80 -1.67 34.72
CA SER A 280 8.06 -1.28 35.36
C SER A 280 7.83 -0.39 36.59
N SER A 281 8.48 -0.64 37.71
CA SER A 281 8.46 0.27 38.87
C SER A 281 9.91 0.62 39.18
N GLY A 282 10.38 1.76 38.67
CA GLY A 282 11.79 2.12 38.68
C GLY A 282 12.67 1.08 37.97
N ASP A 283 13.81 0.76 38.57
CA ASP A 283 14.82 -0.18 38.04
C ASP A 283 14.49 -1.67 38.22
N THR A 284 13.40 -1.99 38.94
CA THR A 284 13.02 -3.39 39.19
C THR A 284 12.09 -3.95 38.10
N LYS A 285 12.26 -5.24 37.77
CA LYS A 285 11.29 -5.97 36.94
C LYS A 285 9.97 -6.06 37.71
N GLY A 286 9.04 -5.16 37.44
CA GLY A 286 7.73 -5.20 38.07
C GLY A 286 6.94 -6.46 37.69
N MET A 287 6.13 -6.93 38.64
CA MET A 287 5.36 -8.17 38.52
C MET A 287 4.18 -7.98 37.55
N TYR A 288 3.92 -9.00 36.72
CA TYR A 288 2.80 -8.98 35.79
C TYR A 288 1.52 -9.48 36.48
N TRP A 289 0.74 -8.54 37.04
CA TRP A 289 -0.46 -8.86 37.83
C TRP A 289 -1.64 -9.37 37.01
N VAL A 290 -1.72 -8.99 35.72
CA VAL A 290 -2.86 -9.29 34.85
C VAL A 290 -2.37 -9.83 33.51
N SER A 291 -3.08 -10.81 32.95
CA SER A 291 -2.79 -11.36 31.64
C SER A 291 -2.94 -10.29 30.55
N TRP A 292 -2.06 -10.33 29.55
CA TRP A 292 -2.07 -9.33 28.47
C TRP A 292 -3.38 -9.29 27.69
N SER A 293 -3.96 -10.47 27.43
CA SER A 293 -5.25 -10.59 26.75
C SER A 293 -6.39 -9.89 27.51
N SER A 294 -6.34 -9.84 28.84
CA SER A 294 -7.30 -9.09 29.66
C SER A 294 -7.06 -7.58 29.56
N ILE A 295 -5.80 -7.14 29.59
CA ILE A 295 -5.43 -5.73 29.43
C ILE A 295 -5.83 -5.19 28.04
N CYS A 296 -5.75 -6.03 27.00
CA CYS A 296 -6.16 -5.68 25.64
C CYS A 296 -7.68 -5.52 25.45
N ARG A 297 -8.51 -5.96 26.39
CA ARG A 297 -9.97 -5.78 26.29
C ARG A 297 -10.33 -4.30 26.36
N SER A 298 -11.48 -3.95 25.78
CA SER A 298 -12.03 -2.60 25.90
C SER A 298 -12.22 -2.18 27.36
N LYS A 299 -12.14 -0.88 27.65
CA LYS A 299 -12.47 -0.33 28.98
C LYS A 299 -13.88 -0.70 29.44
N LYS A 300 -14.83 -0.86 28.50
CA LYS A 300 -16.19 -1.32 28.79
C LYS A 300 -16.25 -2.77 29.31
N LEU A 301 -15.25 -3.57 28.98
CA LEU A 301 -15.14 -4.99 29.36
C LEU A 301 -14.10 -5.20 30.48
N GLY A 302 -13.73 -4.13 31.20
CA GLY A 302 -12.76 -4.18 32.31
C GLY A 302 -11.28 -4.24 31.90
N GLY A 303 -10.95 -4.06 30.62
CA GLY A 303 -9.56 -3.98 30.16
C GLY A 303 -9.04 -2.54 30.07
N MET A 304 -7.78 -2.36 29.67
CA MET A 304 -7.19 -1.03 29.47
C MET A 304 -7.36 -0.51 28.04
N GLY A 305 -7.85 -1.32 27.11
CA GLY A 305 -8.02 -0.97 25.70
C GLY A 305 -6.69 -0.89 24.94
N PHE A 306 -5.69 -1.66 25.36
CA PHE A 306 -4.49 -1.87 24.55
C PHE A 306 -4.82 -2.72 23.31
N ARG A 307 -4.17 -2.45 22.19
CA ARG A 307 -4.41 -3.22 20.98
C ARG A 307 -3.66 -4.55 21.06
N ASP A 308 -4.39 -5.64 20.81
CA ASP A 308 -3.78 -6.89 20.36
C ASP A 308 -3.24 -6.64 18.94
N HIS A 309 -1.92 -6.69 18.80
CA HIS A 309 -1.24 -6.36 17.56
C HIS A 309 -1.48 -7.40 16.46
N GLU A 310 -1.73 -8.67 16.80
CA GLU A 310 -2.01 -9.72 15.83
C GLU A 310 -3.40 -9.51 15.21
N CYS A 311 -4.42 -9.36 16.06
CA CYS A 311 -5.77 -9.03 15.62
C CYS A 311 -5.81 -7.69 14.86
N PHE A 312 -5.08 -6.68 15.34
CA PHE A 312 -5.02 -5.37 14.70
C PHE A 312 -4.32 -5.39 13.35
N ASN A 313 -3.23 -6.16 13.19
CA ASN A 313 -2.56 -6.34 11.91
C ASN A 313 -3.50 -6.98 10.87
N LEU A 314 -4.20 -8.06 11.26
CA LEU A 314 -5.19 -8.71 10.38
C LEU A 314 -6.34 -7.75 10.02
N ALA A 315 -6.80 -6.92 10.96
CA ALA A 315 -7.84 -5.93 10.69
C ALA A 315 -7.40 -4.86 9.68
N LEU A 316 -6.14 -4.39 9.77
CA LEU A 316 -5.60 -3.42 8.80
C LEU A 316 -5.44 -4.02 7.40
N LEU A 317 -4.95 -5.26 7.30
CA LEU A 317 -4.86 -5.98 6.03
C LEU A 317 -6.25 -6.28 5.45
N THR A 318 -7.24 -6.56 6.30
CA THR A 318 -8.65 -6.72 5.90
C THR A 318 -9.19 -5.43 5.29
N LYS A 319 -8.89 -4.28 5.90
CA LYS A 319 -9.23 -2.96 5.35
C LYS A 319 -8.58 -2.72 3.98
N GLN A 320 -7.33 -3.15 3.80
CA GLN A 320 -6.66 -3.05 2.50
C GLN A 320 -7.29 -4.00 1.47
N GLY A 321 -7.63 -5.24 1.84
CA GLY A 321 -8.37 -6.16 0.98
C GLY A 321 -9.74 -5.61 0.55
N TRP A 322 -10.48 -4.99 1.47
CA TRP A 322 -11.75 -4.30 1.16
C TRP A 322 -11.56 -3.16 0.16
N ARG A 323 -10.46 -2.41 0.29
CA ARG A 323 -10.12 -1.32 -0.63
C ARG A 323 -9.85 -1.83 -2.05
N LEU A 324 -9.18 -2.98 -2.20
CA LEU A 324 -8.94 -3.63 -3.50
C LEU A 324 -10.25 -4.03 -4.19
N ILE A 325 -11.22 -4.56 -3.43
CA ILE A 325 -12.54 -4.94 -3.97
C ILE A 325 -13.32 -3.71 -4.44
N ASN A 326 -13.35 -2.65 -3.65
CA ASN A 326 -14.18 -1.47 -3.95
C ASN A 326 -13.58 -0.50 -4.98
N ASN A 327 -12.27 -0.58 -5.24
CA ASN A 327 -11.59 0.33 -6.17
C ASN A 327 -10.77 -0.49 -7.18
N PRO A 328 -11.41 -1.12 -8.16
CA PRO A 328 -10.74 -1.96 -9.15
C PRO A 328 -9.80 -1.18 -10.07
N ASP A 329 -10.04 0.13 -10.25
CA ASP A 329 -9.29 0.97 -11.18
C ASP A 329 -7.93 1.46 -10.66
N LEU A 330 -7.65 1.27 -9.36
CA LEU A 330 -6.36 1.63 -8.77
C LEU A 330 -5.22 0.87 -9.43
N LEU A 331 -4.06 1.51 -9.59
CA LEU A 331 -2.85 0.89 -10.11
C LEU A 331 -2.52 -0.42 -9.37
N LEU A 332 -2.55 -0.38 -8.02
CA LEU A 332 -2.37 -1.56 -7.17
C LEU A 332 -3.38 -2.68 -7.48
N SER A 333 -4.67 -2.34 -7.59
CA SER A 333 -5.73 -3.32 -7.85
C SER A 333 -5.55 -4.00 -9.21
N LYS A 334 -5.18 -3.23 -10.25
CA LYS A 334 -4.90 -3.75 -11.59
C LYS A 334 -3.71 -4.72 -11.59
N ILE A 335 -2.63 -4.36 -10.89
CA ILE A 335 -1.42 -5.20 -10.80
C ILE A 335 -1.70 -6.50 -10.05
N LEU A 336 -2.31 -6.41 -8.87
CA LEU A 336 -2.61 -7.60 -8.05
C LEU A 336 -3.61 -8.52 -8.75
N LYS A 337 -4.64 -7.96 -9.38
CA LYS A 337 -5.60 -8.73 -10.18
C LYS A 337 -4.91 -9.45 -11.33
N ALA A 338 -4.12 -8.73 -12.13
CA ALA A 338 -3.42 -9.31 -13.27
C ALA A 338 -2.43 -10.41 -12.86
N ARG A 339 -1.79 -10.28 -11.70
CA ARG A 339 -0.79 -11.24 -11.21
C ARG A 339 -1.39 -12.47 -10.54
N TYR A 340 -2.37 -12.29 -9.64
CA TYR A 340 -2.81 -13.35 -8.73
C TYR A 340 -4.20 -13.90 -9.04
N PHE A 341 -5.09 -13.13 -9.67
CA PHE A 341 -6.46 -13.56 -9.99
C PHE A 341 -6.98 -12.94 -11.28
N PRO A 342 -6.38 -13.25 -12.45
CA PRO A 342 -6.70 -12.58 -13.72
C PRO A 342 -8.15 -12.81 -14.16
N THR A 343 -8.68 -14.01 -13.96
CA THR A 343 -10.04 -14.43 -14.33
C THR A 343 -11.01 -14.47 -13.14
N GLY A 344 -10.51 -14.28 -11.93
CA GLY A 344 -11.25 -14.51 -10.68
C GLY A 344 -11.60 -13.25 -9.91
N THR A 345 -12.14 -13.47 -8.70
CA THR A 345 -12.34 -12.43 -7.68
C THR A 345 -11.32 -12.62 -6.57
N PHE A 346 -11.07 -11.57 -5.78
CA PHE A 346 -10.18 -11.64 -4.62
C PHE A 346 -10.53 -12.77 -3.63
N SER A 347 -11.82 -13.11 -3.51
CA SER A 347 -12.29 -14.21 -2.65
C SER A 347 -11.84 -15.59 -3.11
N ASN A 348 -11.65 -15.79 -4.41
CA ASN A 348 -11.24 -17.06 -5.01
C ASN A 348 -9.77 -17.02 -5.44
N ALA A 349 -9.00 -16.02 -5.01
CA ALA A 349 -7.61 -15.87 -5.40
C ALA A 349 -6.74 -16.90 -4.68
N ASP A 350 -5.86 -17.54 -5.43
CA ASP A 350 -4.90 -18.51 -4.91
C ASP A 350 -3.58 -17.84 -4.49
N VAL A 351 -2.77 -18.58 -3.73
CA VAL A 351 -1.43 -18.14 -3.32
C VAL A 351 -0.52 -17.95 -4.54
N GLY A 352 -0.66 -18.82 -5.55
CA GLY A 352 0.17 -18.81 -6.75
C GLY A 352 1.63 -19.22 -6.49
N GLU A 353 2.46 -19.17 -7.53
CA GLU A 353 3.89 -19.47 -7.43
C GLU A 353 4.69 -18.26 -6.96
N LYS A 354 5.56 -18.44 -5.95
CA LYS A 354 6.44 -17.41 -5.37
C LYS A 354 5.69 -16.11 -4.98
N PRO A 355 4.68 -16.20 -4.10
CA PRO A 355 3.91 -15.05 -3.66
C PRO A 355 4.80 -13.99 -3.00
N SER A 356 4.44 -12.73 -3.16
CA SER A 356 5.03 -11.64 -2.38
C SER A 356 4.58 -11.71 -0.92
N LEU A 357 5.35 -11.13 0.00
CA LEU A 357 4.94 -11.08 1.42
C LEU A 357 3.65 -10.28 1.62
N SER A 358 3.49 -9.19 0.87
CA SER A 358 2.26 -8.37 0.84
C SER A 358 1.06 -9.21 0.43
N TRP A 359 1.19 -10.02 -0.62
CA TRP A 359 0.11 -10.90 -1.08
C TRP A 359 -0.25 -11.96 -0.05
N CYS A 360 0.74 -12.63 0.55
CA CYS A 360 0.51 -13.57 1.64
C CYS A 360 -0.25 -12.93 2.82
N GLY A 361 0.09 -11.68 3.17
CA GLY A 361 -0.62 -10.94 4.21
C GLY A 361 -2.07 -10.63 3.83
N LEU A 362 -2.31 -10.20 2.59
CA LEU A 362 -3.67 -9.95 2.09
C LEU A 362 -4.51 -11.24 2.05
N LEU A 363 -3.92 -12.37 1.65
CA LEU A 363 -4.59 -13.66 1.68
C LEU A 363 -4.93 -14.13 3.09
N ALA A 364 -4.04 -13.93 4.07
CA ALA A 364 -4.36 -14.23 5.47
C ALA A 364 -5.56 -13.42 5.99
N ALA A 365 -5.73 -12.19 5.50
CA ALA A 365 -6.86 -11.34 5.84
C ALA A 365 -8.16 -11.66 5.07
N ARG A 366 -8.09 -12.49 4.01
CA ARG A 366 -9.22 -12.84 3.14
C ARG A 366 -10.36 -13.49 3.92
N ASP A 367 -10.05 -14.41 4.82
CA ASP A 367 -11.07 -15.14 5.58
C ASP A 367 -11.75 -14.25 6.64
N GLY A 368 -11.01 -13.28 7.18
CA GLY A 368 -11.57 -12.20 8.00
C GLY A 368 -12.53 -11.33 7.20
N LEU A 369 -12.14 -10.94 5.99
CA LEU A 369 -12.97 -10.18 5.07
C LEU A 369 -14.24 -10.95 4.69
N ALA A 370 -14.11 -12.21 4.27
CA ALA A 370 -15.23 -13.05 3.82
C ALA A 370 -16.32 -13.23 4.89
N ARG A 371 -15.94 -13.27 6.18
CA ARG A 371 -16.90 -13.31 7.30
C ARG A 371 -17.67 -12.01 7.51
N GLY A 372 -17.07 -10.87 7.15
CA GLY A 372 -17.69 -9.54 7.29
C GLY A 372 -18.39 -9.02 6.03
N LEU A 373 -18.11 -9.59 4.86
CA LEU A 373 -18.70 -9.17 3.59
C LEU A 373 -20.21 -9.46 3.55
N ARG A 374 -20.96 -8.46 3.09
CA ARG A 374 -22.38 -8.59 2.77
C ARG A 374 -22.63 -7.96 1.40
N LYS A 375 -23.29 -8.70 0.51
CA LYS A 375 -23.72 -8.19 -0.78
C LYS A 375 -25.00 -7.38 -0.60
N ARG A 376 -24.97 -6.14 -1.07
CA ARG A 376 -26.20 -5.34 -1.23
C ARG A 376 -26.89 -5.78 -2.51
N ILE A 377 -28.13 -6.24 -2.39
CA ILE A 377 -28.92 -6.73 -3.52
C ILE A 377 -29.48 -5.54 -4.31
N GLY A 378 -29.24 -5.54 -5.62
CA GLY A 378 -29.94 -4.70 -6.60
C GLY A 378 -31.06 -5.49 -7.26
N ASN A 379 -30.85 -5.93 -8.51
CA ASN A 379 -31.80 -6.76 -9.27
C ASN A 379 -31.82 -8.26 -8.88
N GLY A 380 -30.85 -8.71 -8.07
CA GLY A 380 -30.80 -10.08 -7.54
C GLY A 380 -30.36 -11.18 -8.52
N GLU A 381 -30.15 -10.88 -9.80
CA GLU A 381 -29.80 -11.88 -10.82
C GLU A 381 -28.37 -12.43 -10.70
N GLY A 382 -27.47 -11.65 -10.11
CA GLY A 382 -26.06 -12.00 -9.91
C GLY A 382 -25.73 -12.57 -8.53
N THR A 383 -26.74 -12.76 -7.67
CA THR A 383 -26.54 -13.23 -6.29
C THR A 383 -27.24 -14.56 -6.10
N SER A 384 -26.46 -15.58 -5.75
CA SER A 384 -27.02 -16.87 -5.35
C SER A 384 -27.67 -16.74 -3.98
N ILE A 385 -28.88 -17.27 -3.84
CA ILE A 385 -29.59 -17.39 -2.56
C ILE A 385 -28.75 -18.21 -1.57
N TRP A 386 -28.12 -19.27 -2.10
CA TRP A 386 -27.38 -20.27 -1.33
C TRP A 386 -25.88 -19.97 -1.36
N GLY A 387 -25.25 -19.91 -0.19
CA GLY A 387 -23.79 -19.78 -0.04
C GLY A 387 -23.25 -18.34 0.02
N GLU A 388 -23.99 -17.34 -0.47
CA GLU A 388 -23.57 -15.95 -0.41
C GLU A 388 -24.17 -15.20 0.79
N SER A 389 -23.41 -14.24 1.32
CA SER A 389 -23.84 -13.40 2.44
C SER A 389 -24.57 -12.18 1.90
N TRP A 390 -25.90 -12.17 1.96
CA TRP A 390 -26.75 -11.09 1.46
C TRP A 390 -27.87 -10.65 2.42
N LEU A 391 -27.99 -11.33 3.56
CA LEU A 391 -29.02 -11.07 4.57
C LEU A 391 -28.53 -10.14 5.68
N SER A 392 -29.45 -9.38 6.26
CA SER A 392 -29.17 -8.53 7.43
C SER A 392 -29.07 -9.34 8.73
N SER A 393 -29.76 -10.48 8.81
CA SER A 393 -29.74 -11.43 9.93
C SER A 393 -29.85 -12.85 9.34
N PRO A 394 -29.11 -13.85 9.84
CA PRO A 394 -28.27 -13.89 11.05
C PRO A 394 -26.89 -13.22 10.85
N ALA A 395 -26.05 -13.21 11.90
CA ALA A 395 -24.73 -12.56 11.87
C ALA A 395 -23.83 -13.03 10.70
N SER A 396 -24.01 -14.28 10.25
CA SER A 396 -23.35 -14.88 9.09
C SER A 396 -23.78 -14.31 7.74
N GLY A 397 -24.91 -13.59 7.68
CA GLY A 397 -25.50 -13.06 6.45
C GLY A 397 -25.96 -14.09 5.44
N ARG A 398 -25.85 -15.39 5.76
CA ARG A 398 -26.21 -16.53 4.90
C ARG A 398 -27.47 -17.21 5.40
N ILE A 399 -28.17 -17.88 4.48
CA ILE A 399 -29.25 -18.79 4.82
C ILE A 399 -28.65 -19.99 5.57
N ILE A 400 -29.17 -20.27 6.77
CA ILE A 400 -28.72 -21.36 7.65
C ILE A 400 -29.21 -22.75 7.17
N PRO A 401 -30.47 -22.95 6.73
CA PRO A 401 -30.90 -24.27 6.27
C PRO A 401 -30.17 -24.72 4.99
N TYR A 402 -29.96 -26.03 4.90
CA TYR A 402 -29.33 -26.68 3.73
C TYR A 402 -30.32 -26.73 2.56
N ARG A 403 -29.81 -26.53 1.34
CA ARG A 403 -30.60 -26.65 0.10
C ARG A 403 -31.14 -28.09 -0.04
N PRO A 404 -32.46 -28.31 -0.11
CA PRO A 404 -33.02 -29.63 -0.38
C PRO A 404 -32.53 -30.15 -1.73
N LYS A 405 -31.98 -31.37 -1.79
CA LYS A 405 -31.32 -31.89 -3.01
C LYS A 405 -32.29 -32.22 -4.16
N ASN A 406 -33.61 -32.31 -3.90
CA ASN A 406 -34.60 -32.84 -4.85
C ASN A 406 -35.85 -31.95 -5.01
N VAL A 407 -35.75 -30.64 -4.80
CA VAL A 407 -36.87 -29.70 -4.95
C VAL A 407 -36.46 -28.55 -5.86
N ALA A 408 -37.33 -28.15 -6.79
CA ALA A 408 -37.16 -26.93 -7.58
C ALA A 408 -37.24 -25.72 -6.63
N PHE A 409 -36.09 -25.26 -6.18
CA PHE A 409 -35.96 -24.10 -5.30
C PHE A 409 -35.38 -22.92 -6.08
N PRO A 410 -35.83 -21.68 -5.80
CA PRO A 410 -35.19 -20.48 -6.32
C PRO A 410 -33.68 -20.51 -6.01
N ASN A 411 -32.89 -20.18 -7.01
CA ASN A 411 -31.43 -20.21 -6.93
C ASN A 411 -30.84 -18.80 -6.82
N LYS A 412 -31.51 -17.81 -7.39
CA LYS A 412 -31.07 -16.41 -7.43
C LYS A 412 -31.97 -15.53 -6.62
N VAL A 413 -31.42 -14.48 -6.01
CA VAL A 413 -32.22 -13.57 -5.19
C VAL A 413 -33.30 -12.87 -6.02
N SER A 414 -33.10 -12.70 -7.33
CA SER A 414 -34.11 -12.24 -8.29
C SER A 414 -35.41 -13.04 -8.22
N ASP A 415 -35.33 -14.35 -7.95
CA ASP A 415 -36.48 -15.26 -7.88
C ASP A 415 -37.34 -15.00 -6.62
N LEU A 416 -36.81 -14.23 -5.66
CA LEU A 416 -37.46 -13.85 -4.41
C LEU A 416 -37.95 -12.40 -4.42
N ILE A 417 -37.65 -11.64 -5.48
CA ILE A 417 -38.07 -10.24 -5.62
C ILE A 417 -39.42 -10.23 -6.35
N ASP A 418 -40.43 -9.65 -5.71
CA ASP A 418 -41.64 -9.28 -6.41
C ASP A 418 -41.40 -7.99 -7.18
N TRP A 419 -41.34 -8.08 -8.50
CA TRP A 419 -41.06 -6.95 -9.40
C TRP A 419 -42.19 -5.92 -9.47
N SER A 420 -43.40 -6.26 -9.01
CA SER A 420 -44.52 -5.32 -8.95
C SER A 420 -44.43 -4.40 -7.73
N THR A 421 -43.83 -4.88 -6.63
CA THR A 421 -43.73 -4.14 -5.37
C THR A 421 -42.29 -3.76 -4.99
N CYS A 422 -41.29 -4.29 -5.70
CA CYS A 422 -39.85 -4.21 -5.37
C CYS A 422 -39.53 -4.69 -3.94
N ILE A 423 -40.36 -5.56 -3.37
CA ILE A 423 -40.20 -6.11 -2.01
C ILE A 423 -39.78 -7.59 -2.11
N LEU A 424 -38.89 -8.01 -1.21
CA LEU A 424 -38.55 -9.42 -1.04
C LEU A 424 -39.76 -10.20 -0.50
N ILE A 425 -40.16 -11.26 -1.20
CA ILE A 425 -41.28 -12.13 -0.82
C ILE A 425 -40.90 -12.88 0.47
N ARG A 426 -41.30 -12.32 1.62
CA ARG A 426 -41.03 -12.89 2.96
C ARG A 426 -41.62 -14.29 3.16
N LYS A 427 -42.72 -14.61 2.49
CA LYS A 427 -43.42 -15.91 2.59
C LYS A 427 -42.56 -17.10 2.12
N HIS A 428 -41.59 -16.89 1.23
CA HIS A 428 -40.67 -17.94 0.79
C HIS A 428 -39.30 -17.92 1.47
N THR A 429 -38.99 -16.87 2.23
CA THR A 429 -37.63 -16.64 2.71
C THR A 429 -37.37 -17.14 4.13
N PHE A 430 -38.32 -17.14 5.08
CA PHE A 430 -37.94 -17.42 6.49
C PHE A 430 -38.92 -18.12 7.45
N CYS A 431 -40.14 -18.55 7.06
CA CYS A 431 -41.07 -19.13 8.03
C CYS A 431 -41.73 -20.42 7.50
N ASN A 432 -41.16 -21.59 7.85
CA ASN A 432 -41.82 -22.90 8.05
C ASN A 432 -40.93 -24.13 7.76
N PHE A 433 -39.61 -24.04 7.94
CA PHE A 433 -38.80 -25.26 8.07
C PHE A 433 -38.57 -25.58 9.55
N LYS A 434 -39.66 -25.89 10.27
CA LYS A 434 -39.56 -26.72 11.47
C LYS A 434 -39.23 -28.13 10.97
N SER A 435 -38.11 -28.67 11.41
CA SER A 435 -37.77 -30.08 11.25
C SER A 435 -38.96 -30.94 11.70
N LYS A 436 -39.41 -31.86 10.85
CA LYS A 436 -40.01 -33.11 11.33
C LYS A 436 -38.90 -34.08 11.66
#